data_AF-A0A380FF23-F1
#
_entry.id   AF-A0A380FF23-F1
#
_cell.length_a   1.000
_cell.length_b   1.000
_cell.length_c   1.000
_cell.angle_alpha   90.00
_cell.angle_beta   90.00
_cell.angle_gamma   90.00
#
_symmetry.space_group_name_H-M   'P 1'
#
loop_
_entity.id
_entity.type
_entity.pdbx_description
1 polymer ?
#
loop_
_entity_poly.entity_id
_entity_poly.type
_entity_poly.pdbx_seq_one_letter_code
_entity_poly.pdbx_strand_id
1 'polypeptide(L)'
;MIGLIGHSAGASHISVNWVILSYIICVIGELCLSPTGNSAAVKLAPKAFNAQMMSLWLLTNACAQAINGSLVHLIEPLGYKNYFLFLGAVAIIVSVIILAFVPKIVKGMRGIK
;
A
#
# COMPACT_ATOMS: atom_id res chain seq x y z
N MET A 1 -20.32 18.49 -11.35
CA MET A 1 -19.82 19.34 -12.46
C MET A 1 -18.27 19.30 -12.57
N ILE A 2 -17.60 18.18 -12.28
CA ILE A 2 -16.12 18.07 -12.33
C ILE A 2 -15.63 17.05 -13.38
N GLY A 3 -16.54 16.29 -14.01
CA GLY A 3 -16.20 15.22 -14.97
C GLY A 3 -15.91 15.66 -16.41
N LEU A 4 -15.78 16.96 -16.72
CA LEU A 4 -15.72 17.48 -18.10
C LEU A 4 -14.37 18.08 -18.51
N ILE A 5 -13.27 17.80 -17.81
CA ILE A 5 -11.93 18.21 -18.24
C ILE A 5 -11.21 16.99 -18.83
N GLY A 6 -11.63 16.59 -20.03
CA GLY A 6 -10.88 15.67 -20.87
C GLY A 6 -9.71 16.41 -21.49
N HIS A 7 -8.50 16.16 -21.00
CA HIS A 7 -7.28 16.60 -21.68
C HIS A 7 -7.14 15.78 -22.96
N SER A 8 -7.24 16.44 -24.12
CA SER A 8 -7.18 15.84 -25.45
C SER A 8 -5.77 15.34 -25.77
N ALA A 9 -5.50 14.08 -25.42
CA ALA A 9 -4.53 13.24 -26.10
C ALA A 9 -5.31 12.30 -27.04
N GLY A 10 -4.96 12.27 -28.32
CA GLY A 10 -5.75 11.72 -29.42
C GLY A 10 -6.45 10.37 -29.16
N ALA A 11 -7.67 10.27 -29.67
CA ALA A 11 -8.43 9.06 -29.98
C ALA A 11 -8.72 8.03 -28.84
N SER A 12 -8.46 8.33 -27.57
CA SER A 12 -8.96 7.49 -26.45
C SER A 12 -9.28 8.34 -25.22
N HIS A 13 -10.56 8.67 -25.03
CA HIS A 13 -11.04 9.40 -23.85
C HIS A 13 -10.93 8.52 -22.59
N ILE A 14 -9.83 8.63 -21.86
CA ILE A 14 -9.76 8.11 -20.48
C ILE A 14 -10.40 9.15 -19.57
N SER A 15 -11.60 8.85 -19.07
CA SER A 15 -12.30 9.72 -18.12
C SER A 15 -11.51 9.84 -16.82
N VAL A 16 -11.40 11.06 -16.27
CA VAL A 16 -10.84 11.36 -14.94
C VAL A 16 -11.50 10.51 -13.84
N ASN A 17 -12.73 10.04 -14.06
CA ASN A 17 -13.44 9.14 -13.16
C ASN A 17 -12.64 7.86 -12.83
N TRP A 18 -11.81 7.36 -13.76
CA TRP A 18 -10.96 6.19 -13.49
C TRP A 18 -9.86 6.47 -12.47
N VAL A 19 -9.26 7.66 -12.52
CA VAL A 19 -8.27 8.09 -11.54
C VAL A 19 -8.93 8.26 -10.18
N ILE A 20 -10.09 8.92 -10.13
CA ILE A 20 -10.87 9.07 -8.89
C ILE A 20 -11.19 7.70 -8.28
N LEU A 21 -11.64 6.74 -9.08
CA LEU A 21 -11.93 5.38 -8.63
C LEU A 21 -10.69 4.70 -8.04
N SER A 22 -9.52 4.83 -8.67
CA SER A 22 -8.27 4.26 -8.13
C SER A 22 -7.89 4.84 -6.77
N TYR A 23 -8.07 6.15 -6.57
CA TYR A 23 -7.82 6.78 -5.27
C TYR A 23 -8.81 6.31 -4.21
N ILE A 24 -10.09 6.17 -4.55
CA ILE A 24 -11.11 5.65 -3.62
C ILE A 24 -10.74 4.25 -3.14
N ILE A 25 -10.36 3.35 -4.05
CA ILE A 25 -9.95 1.99 -3.71
C ILE A 25 -8.71 2.01 -2.79
N CYS A 26 -7.72 2.86 -3.09
CA CYS A 26 -6.52 3.01 -2.28
C CYS A 26 -6.85 3.51 -0.86
N VAL A 27 -7.70 4.53 -0.74
CA VAL A 27 -8.10 5.11 0.55
C VAL A 27 -8.88 4.12 1.39
N ILE A 28 -9.79 3.33 0.80
CA ILE A 28 -10.50 2.27 1.52
C ILE A 28 -9.49 1.27 2.14
N GLY A 29 -8.45 0.88 1.38
CA GLY A 29 -7.38 0.03 1.90
C GLY A 29 -6.60 0.70 3.05
N GLU A 30 -6.29 1.98 2.92
CA GLU A 30 -5.57 2.75 3.93
C GLU A 30 -6.36 2.89 5.24
N LEU A 31 -7.68 3.08 5.15
CA LEU A 31 -8.58 3.13 6.30
C LEU A 31 -8.59 1.81 7.08
N CYS A 32 -8.34 0.67 6.45
CA CYS A 32 -8.19 -0.61 7.15
C CYS A 32 -6.78 -0.75 7.77
N LEU A 33 -5.75 -0.27 7.09
CA LEU A 33 -4.36 -0.48 7.48
C LEU A 33 -3.90 0.45 8.61
N SER A 34 -4.25 1.73 8.52
CA SER A 34 -3.83 2.78 9.46
C SER A 34 -4.25 2.54 10.92
N PRO A 35 -5.54 2.26 11.25
CA PRO A 35 -5.94 2.00 12.62
C PRO A 35 -5.39 0.68 13.16
N THR A 36 -5.27 -0.33 12.30
CA THR A 36 -4.72 -1.65 12.66
C THR A 36 -3.23 -1.58 12.94
N GLY A 37 -2.48 -0.86 12.12
CA GLY A 37 -1.03 -0.71 12.25
C GLY A 37 -0.60 0.07 13.48
N ASN A 38 -1.26 1.19 13.75
CA ASN A 38 -0.97 1.98 14.96
C ASN A 38 -1.30 1.20 16.24
N SER A 39 -2.40 0.43 16.24
CA SER A 39 -2.76 -0.44 17.35
C SER A 39 -1.76 -1.59 17.53
N ALA A 40 -1.29 -2.18 16.43
CA ALA A 40 -0.30 -3.26 16.43
C ALA A 40 1.05 -2.78 16.98
N ALA A 41 1.49 -1.57 16.60
CA ALA A 41 2.74 -0.99 17.05
C ALA A 41 2.80 -0.81 18.57
N VAL A 42 1.66 -0.57 19.23
CA VAL A 42 1.59 -0.43 20.70
C VAL A 42 1.28 -1.77 21.38
N LYS A 43 0.35 -2.58 20.84
CA LYS A 43 -0.03 -3.86 21.47
C LYS A 43 1.08 -4.90 21.42
N LEU A 44 1.81 -5.01 20.31
CA LEU A 44 2.90 -5.99 20.15
C LEU A 44 4.23 -5.52 20.73
N ALA A 45 4.29 -4.30 21.26
CA ALA A 45 5.53 -3.75 21.79
C ALA A 45 5.96 -4.46 23.08
N PRO A 46 7.25 -4.83 23.21
CA PRO A 46 7.81 -5.27 24.48
C PRO A 46 7.74 -4.12 25.50
N LYS A 47 7.47 -4.42 26.77
CA LYS A 47 7.34 -3.39 27.84
C LYS A 47 8.53 -2.42 27.92
N ALA A 48 9.73 -2.87 27.57
CA ALA A 48 10.96 -2.06 27.55
C ALA A 48 11.20 -1.28 26.24
N PHE A 49 10.50 -1.61 25.15
CA PHE A 49 10.83 -1.17 23.78
C PHE A 49 9.63 -0.56 23.02
N ASN A 50 8.71 0.10 23.73
CA ASN A 50 7.54 0.76 23.13
C ASN A 50 7.91 1.79 22.04
N ALA A 51 8.89 2.66 22.32
CA ALA A 51 9.33 3.67 21.34
C ALA A 51 9.99 3.05 20.10
N GLN A 52 10.68 1.91 20.26
CA GLN A 52 11.33 1.21 19.15
C GLN A 52 10.31 0.51 18.24
N MET A 53 9.24 -0.08 18.80
CA MET A 53 8.18 -0.70 18.00
C MET A 53 7.40 0.33 17.17
N MET A 54 7.13 1.51 17.74
CA MET A 54 6.57 2.64 16.98
C MET A 54 7.54 3.12 15.88
N SER A 55 8.84 3.13 16.15
CA SER A 55 9.85 3.47 15.15
C SER A 55 9.87 2.46 13.99
N LEU A 56 9.69 1.15 14.27
CA LEU A 56 9.54 0.12 13.25
C LEU A 56 8.28 0.29 12.40
N TRP A 57 7.17 0.73 13.02
CA TRP A 57 5.96 1.07 12.28
C TRP A 57 6.20 2.23 11.31
N LEU A 58 6.81 3.33 11.77
CA LEU A 58 7.16 4.47 10.91
C LEU A 58 8.18 4.10 9.83
N LEU A 59 9.11 3.19 10.16
CA LEU A 59 10.12 2.69 9.22
C LEU A 59 9.47 2.01 8.01
N THR A 60 8.30 1.37 8.18
CA THR A 60 7.57 0.74 7.07
C THR A 60 7.25 1.76 5.97
N ASN A 61 6.77 2.96 6.34
CA ASN A 61 6.49 4.04 5.39
C ASN A 61 7.79 4.63 4.80
N ALA A 62 8.82 4.83 5.61
CA ALA A 62 10.11 5.32 5.14
C ALA A 62 10.75 4.39 4.10
N CYS A 63 10.73 3.07 4.36
CA CYS A 63 11.20 2.05 3.42
C CYS A 63 10.36 2.03 2.14
N ALA A 64 9.03 2.14 2.24
CA ALA A 64 8.17 2.21 1.07
C ALA A 64 8.53 3.41 0.18
N GLN A 65 8.75 4.60 0.75
CA GLN A 65 9.15 5.78 -0.01
C GLN A 65 10.57 5.69 -0.58
N ALA A 66 11.51 5.11 0.17
CA ALA A 66 12.87 4.87 -0.34
C ALA A 66 12.86 3.92 -1.56
N ILE A 67 12.04 2.86 -1.51
CA ILE A 67 11.86 1.95 -2.64
C ILE A 67 11.20 2.69 -3.82
N ASN A 68 10.15 3.48 -3.58
CA ASN A 68 9.51 4.28 -4.62
C ASN A 68 10.50 5.20 -5.36
N GLY A 69 11.43 5.83 -4.65
CA GLY A 69 12.46 6.68 -5.26
C GLY A 69 13.34 5.94 -6.27
N SER A 70 13.61 4.65 -6.05
CA SER A 70 14.32 3.81 -7.03
C SER A 70 13.40 3.28 -8.12
N LEU A 71 12.14 2.95 -7.76
CA LEU A 71 11.17 2.32 -8.64
C LEU A 71 10.69 3.23 -9.77
N VAL A 72 10.65 4.56 -9.55
CA VAL A 72 10.26 5.53 -10.58
C VAL A 72 11.15 5.47 -11.83
N HIS A 73 12.44 5.10 -11.70
CA HIS A 73 13.32 4.92 -12.85
C HIS A 73 12.91 3.75 -13.77
N LEU A 74 12.11 2.79 -13.29
CA LEU A 74 11.60 1.70 -14.12
C LEU A 74 10.49 2.14 -15.08
N ILE A 75 9.98 3.37 -14.96
CA ILE A 75 8.95 3.89 -15.86
C ILE A 75 9.51 4.08 -17.28
N GLU A 76 10.76 4.54 -17.42
CA GLU A 76 11.42 4.76 -18.71
C GLU A 76 11.53 3.48 -19.56
N PRO A 77 12.04 2.34 -19.04
CA PRO A 77 12.17 1.10 -19.81
C PRO A 77 10.87 0.29 -19.95
N LEU A 78 9.95 0.33 -18.98
CA LEU A 78 8.73 -0.51 -19.00
C LEU A 78 7.52 0.20 -19.62
N GLY A 79 7.48 1.53 -19.58
CA GLY A 79 6.30 2.32 -19.93
C GLY A 79 5.20 2.26 -18.87
N TYR A 80 4.37 3.31 -18.80
CA TYR A 80 3.38 3.53 -17.73
C TYR A 80 2.41 2.35 -17.53
N LYS A 81 1.88 1.76 -18.62
CA LYS A 81 0.91 0.66 -18.53
C LYS A 81 1.51 -0.59 -17.85
N ASN A 82 2.69 -1.02 -18.30
CA ASN A 82 3.33 -2.21 -17.77
C ASN A 82 3.89 -1.96 -16.37
N TYR A 83 4.33 -0.74 -16.07
CA TYR A 83 4.73 -0.34 -14.72
C TYR A 83 3.60 -0.53 -13.70
N PHE A 84 2.41 0.05 -13.95
CA PHE A 84 1.27 -0.10 -13.02
C PHE A 84 0.79 -1.54 -12.90
N LEU A 85 0.78 -2.29 -14.01
CA LEU A 85 0.38 -3.70 -14.00
C LEU A 85 1.38 -4.58 -13.24
N PHE A 86 2.68 -4.33 -13.37
CA PHE A 86 3.72 -5.02 -12.63
C PHE A 86 3.63 -4.75 -11.13
N LEU A 87 3.53 -3.48 -10.72
CA LEU A 87 3.37 -3.11 -9.31
C LEU A 87 2.11 -3.74 -8.69
N GLY A 88 0.98 -3.65 -9.40
CA GLY A 88 -0.28 -4.24 -8.97
C GLY A 88 -0.20 -5.77 -8.83
N ALA A 89 0.42 -6.45 -9.80
CA ALA A 89 0.60 -7.89 -9.76
C ALA A 89 1.48 -8.33 -8.58
N VAL A 90 2.60 -7.65 -8.36
CA VAL A 90 3.49 -7.93 -7.22
C VAL A 90 2.75 -7.71 -5.89
N ALA A 91 2.01 -6.61 -5.75
CA ALA A 91 1.22 -6.33 -4.55
C ALA A 91 0.18 -7.43 -4.25
N ILE A 92 -0.54 -7.91 -5.26
CA ILE A 92 -1.52 -8.99 -5.11
C ILE A 92 -0.84 -10.30 -4.72
N ILE A 93 0.25 -10.68 -5.39
CA ILE A 93 0.98 -11.92 -5.11
C ILE A 93 1.48 -11.93 -3.66
N VAL A 94 2.13 -10.84 -3.22
CA VAL A 94 2.62 -10.71 -1.84
C VAL A 94 1.46 -10.76 -0.84
N SER A 95 0.34 -10.06 -1.13
CA SER A 95 -0.86 -10.09 -0.29
C SER A 95 -1.42 -11.50 -0.13
N VAL A 96 -1.57 -12.25 -1.23
CA VAL A 96 -2.09 -13.63 -1.22
C VAL A 96 -1.17 -14.57 -0.44
N ILE A 97 0.15 -14.44 -0.60
CA ILE A 97 1.13 -15.22 0.16
C ILE A 97 0.96 -14.95 1.65
N ILE A 98 0.90 -13.67 2.07
CA ILE A 98 0.73 -13.30 3.47
C ILE A 98 -0.60 -13.83 4.03
N LEU A 99 -1.69 -13.73 3.26
CA LEU A 99 -3.01 -14.25 3.65
C LEU A 99 -2.98 -15.75 3.95
N ALA A 100 -2.21 -16.54 3.21
CA ALA A 100 -2.04 -17.97 3.50
C ALA A 100 -1.35 -18.23 4.85
N PHE A 101 -0.49 -17.32 5.32
CA PHE A 101 0.22 -17.43 6.60
C PHE A 101 -0.48 -16.73 7.78
N VAL A 102 -1.55 -15.96 7.55
CA VAL A 102 -2.36 -15.31 8.59
C VAL A 102 -2.72 -16.24 9.77
N PRO A 103 -3.21 -17.48 9.58
CA PRO A 103 -3.57 -18.33 10.73
C PRO A 103 -2.37 -18.65 11.63
N LYS A 104 -1.15 -18.68 11.10
CA LYS A 104 0.09 -18.88 11.88
C LYS A 104 0.49 -17.61 12.62
N ILE A 105 0.38 -16.45 11.96
CA ILE A 105 0.67 -15.13 12.55
C ILE A 105 -0.26 -14.87 13.74
N VAL A 106 -1.57 -15.05 13.55
CA VAL A 106 -2.58 -14.84 14.61
C VAL A 106 -2.37 -15.84 15.76
N LYS A 107 -1.98 -17.09 15.46
CA LYS A 107 -1.63 -18.07 16.50
C LYS A 107 -0.40 -17.66 17.31
N GLY A 108 0.61 -17.06 16.66
CA GLY A 108 1.81 -16.52 17.33
C GLY A 108 1.53 -15.29 18.21
N MET A 109 0.45 -14.56 17.93
CA MET A 109 -0.01 -13.41 18.72
C MET A 109 -0.86 -13.78 19.94
N ARG A 110 -1.06 -15.08 20.24
CA ARG A 110 -1.77 -15.58 21.43
C ARG A 110 -0.99 -15.32 22.73
N GLY A 111 -0.89 -14.06 23.10
CA GLY A 111 -0.35 -13.57 24.36
C GLY A 111 -0.77 -12.14 24.69
N ILE A 112 -1.45 -11.46 23.77
CA ILE A 112 -1.81 -10.05 23.88
C ILE A 112 -3.31 -9.93 23.57
N LYS A 113 -4.14 -9.82 24.61
CA LYS A 113 -5.54 -9.38 24.50
C LYS A 113 -5.56 -7.85 24.49
#